data_AF-A0A2Z5R0A7-F1
#
_entry.id   AF-A0A2Z5R0A7-F1
#
_cell.length_a   1.000
_cell.length_b   1.000
_cell.length_c   1.000
_cell.angle_alpha   90.00
_cell.angle_beta   90.00
_cell.angle_gamma   90.00
#
_symmetry.space_group_name_H-M   'P 1'
#
loop_
_entity.id
_entity.type
_entity.pdbx_description
1 polymer ?
#
loop_
_entity_poly.entity_id
_entity_poly.type
_entity_poly.pdbx_seq_one_letter_code
_entity_poly.pdbx_strand_id
1 'polypeptide(L)' 'MSTPTGAVNRRGPFRPGERVQITDERGRITTITLAEGGEYHSHRGFLKHDDLIGAPKARS' A
#
# COMPACT_ATOMS: atom_id res chain seq x y z
N MET A 1 -14.76 -10.08 20.04
CA MET A 1 -15.30 -9.14 19.05
C MET A 1 -14.12 -8.57 18.27
N SER A 2 -13.89 -9.04 17.04
CA SER A 2 -12.75 -8.60 16.21
C SER A 2 -13.07 -7.22 15.66
N THR A 3 -12.56 -6.17 16.30
CA THR A 3 -12.64 -4.81 15.76
C THR A 3 -12.01 -4.79 14.36
N PRO A 4 -12.67 -4.22 13.33
CA PRO A 4 -12.04 -4.04 12.03
C PRO A 4 -10.92 -3.00 12.15
N THR A 5 -9.72 -3.46 12.49
CA THR A 5 -8.50 -2.65 12.71
C THR A 5 -8.13 -1.81 11.49
N GLY A 6 -8.63 -2.17 10.31
CA GLY A 6 -8.40 -1.44 9.06
C GLY A 6 -8.90 0.01 9.06
N ALA A 7 -9.94 0.37 9.82
CA ALA A 7 -10.47 1.73 9.81
C ALA A 7 -9.60 2.74 10.60
N VAL A 8 -8.90 2.27 11.64
CA VAL A 8 -8.01 3.10 12.48
C VAL A 8 -6.70 3.41 11.74
N ASN A 9 -6.17 2.44 10.98
CA ASN A 9 -4.96 2.63 10.17
C ASN A 9 -5.14 3.53 8.94
N ARG A 10 -6.37 3.83 8.50
CA ARG A 10 -6.63 4.66 7.29
C ARG A 10 -6.31 6.15 7.43
N ARG A 11 -6.02 6.65 8.63
CA ARG A 11 -5.76 8.07 8.86
C ARG A 11 -4.25 8.33 8.96
N GLY A 12 -3.69 9.10 8.03
CA GLY A 12 -2.27 9.49 7.99
C GLY A 12 -1.47 8.83 6.87
N PRO A 13 -0.16 9.12 6.74
CA PRO A 13 0.71 8.54 5.72
C PRO A 13 0.77 7.01 5.77
N PHE A 14 1.12 6.37 4.66
CA PHE A 14 1.40 4.93 4.66
C PHE A 14 2.60 4.59 5.55
N ARG A 15 2.56 3.41 6.17
CA ARG A 15 3.59 2.92 7.08
C ARG A 15 4.04 1.50 6.70
N PRO A 16 5.27 1.09 7.07
CA PRO A 16 5.67 -0.30 6.99
C PRO A 16 4.69 -1.22 7.74
N GLY A 17 4.43 -2.40 7.20
CA GLY A 17 3.44 -3.37 7.70
C GLY A 17 2.00 -3.08 7.28
N GLU A 18 1.72 -1.93 6.66
CA GLU A 18 0.39 -1.61 6.15
C GLU A 18 0.11 -2.35 4.84
N ARG A 19 -1.14 -2.82 4.68
CA ARG A 19 -1.62 -3.42 3.44
C ARG A 19 -2.25 -2.38 2.54
N VAL A 20 -1.75 -2.25 1.32
CA VAL A 20 -2.25 -1.31 0.31
C VAL A 20 -2.70 -2.04 -0.94
N GLN A 21 -3.65 -1.44 -1.66
CA GLN A 21 -4.12 -1.96 -2.94
C GLN A 21 -3.47 -1.15 -4.06
N ILE A 22 -2.88 -1.87 -5.01
CA ILE A 22 -2.32 -1.31 -6.24
C ILE A 22 -3.19 -1.79 -7.38
N THR A 23 -3.67 -0.85 -8.16
CA THR A 23 -4.40 -1.13 -9.40
C THR A 23 -3.43 -0.97 -10.56
N ASP A 24 -3.26 -2.01 -11.36
CA ASP A 24 -2.50 -1.91 -12.62
C ASP A 24 -3.35 -1.30 -13.75
N GLU A 25 -2.75 -1.00 -14.89
CA GLU A 25 -3.47 -0.45 -16.06
C GLU A 25 -4.43 -1.44 -16.73
N ARG A 26 -4.36 -2.73 -16.38
CA ARG A 26 -5.35 -3.74 -16.80
C ARG A 26 -6.53 -3.81 -15.82
N GLY A 27 -6.55 -2.93 -14.81
CA GLY A 27 -7.56 -2.90 -13.76
C GLY A 27 -7.42 -4.04 -12.75
N ARG A 28 -6.31 -4.79 -12.74
CA ARG A 28 -6.10 -5.82 -11.72
C ARG A 28 -5.68 -5.16 -10.43
N ILE A 29 -6.37 -5.52 -9.37
CA ILE A 29 -6.08 -5.06 -8.02
C ILE A 29 -5.20 -6.11 -7.32
N THR A 30 -3.99 -5.71 -6.95
CA THR A 30 -3.10 -6.51 -6.12
C THR A 30 -2.98 -5.88 -4.75
N THR A 31 -3.12 -6.69 -3.69
CA THR A 31 -2.87 -6.23 -2.33
C THR A 31 -1.45 -6.59 -1.94
N ILE A 32 -0.66 -5.59 -1.56
CA ILE A 32 0.72 -5.77 -1.08
C ILE A 32 0.83 -5.31 0.36
N THR A 33 1.85 -5.81 1.07
CA THR A 33 2.25 -5.30 2.39
C THR A 33 3.48 -4.44 2.20
N LEU A 34 3.42 -3.20 2.68
CA LEU A 34 4.56 -2.29 2.64
C LEU A 34 5.65 -2.74 3.61
N ALA A 35 6.90 -2.60 3.19
CA ALA A 35 8.08 -2.94 3.96
C ALA A 35 9.19 -1.97 3.59
N GLU A 36 9.98 -1.50 4.56
CA GLU A 36 11.12 -0.62 4.33
C GLU A 36 12.14 -1.30 3.42
N GLY A 37 12.60 -0.60 2.38
CA GLY A 37 13.48 -1.16 1.36
C GLY A 37 12.85 -2.29 0.53
N GLY A 38 11.55 -2.54 0.66
CA GLY A 38 10.83 -3.54 -0.10
C GLY A 38 10.43 -3.05 -1.50
N GLU A 39 10.25 -3.99 -2.42
CA GLU A 39 9.89 -3.70 -3.80
C GLU A 39 8.76 -4.61 -4.27
N TYR A 40 7.78 -4.04 -4.97
CA TYR A 40 6.74 -4.78 -5.66
C TYR A 40 7.06 -4.87 -7.15
N HIS A 41 7.31 -6.08 -7.65
CA HIS A 41 7.56 -6.33 -9.06
C HIS A 41 6.25 -6.55 -9.81
N SER A 42 6.07 -5.78 -10.87
CA SER A 42 4.97 -5.89 -11.82
C SER A 42 5.51 -6.19 -13.21
N HIS A 43 4.62 -6.45 -14.16
CA HIS A 43 5.00 -6.65 -15.55
C HIS A 43 5.60 -5.41 -16.22
N ARG A 44 5.53 -4.24 -15.58
CA ARG A 44 6.04 -2.96 -16.08
C ARG A 44 7.32 -2.49 -15.40
N GLY A 45 7.85 -3.24 -14.43
CA GLY A 45 9.00 -2.84 -13.63
C GLY A 45 8.74 -3.08 -12.14
N PHE A 46 9.39 -2.29 -11.29
CA PHE A 46 9.25 -2.39 -9.84
C PHE A 46 8.71 -1.08 -9.26
N LEU A 47 7.97 -1.19 -8.15
CA LEU A 47 7.54 -0.08 -7.32
C LEU A 47 8.23 -0.21 -5.98
N LYS A 48 9.03 0.79 -5.58
CA LYS A 48 9.63 0.80 -4.26
C LYS A 48 8.57 1.12 -3.23
N HIS A 49 8.51 0.32 -2.17
CA HIS A 49 7.60 0.57 -1.06
C HIS A 49 7.92 1.90 -0.37
N ASP A 50 9.19 2.31 -0.36
CA ASP A 50 9.64 3.59 0.21
C ASP A 50 9.04 4.81 -0.51
N ASP A 51 8.68 4.69 -1.79
CA ASP A 51 8.00 5.76 -2.52
C ASP A 51 6.55 5.94 -2.05
N LEU A 52 5.97 4.90 -1.44
CA LEU A 52 4.63 4.92 -0.85
C LEU A 52 4.67 5.26 0.64
N ILE A 53 5.63 4.71 1.38
CA ILE A 53 5.79 4.96 2.82
C ILE A 53 6.02 6.45 3.06
N GLY A 54 5.28 7.04 3.98
CA GLY A 54 5.36 8.47 4.26
C GLY A 54 4.65 9.37 3.25
N ALA A 55 4.22 8.85 2.09
CA ALA A 55 3.36 9.59 1.17
C ALA A 55 1.98 9.84 1.82
N PRO A 56 1.39 11.03 1.63
CA PRO A 56 0.06 11.31 2.11
C PRO A 56 -0.94 10.36 1.48
N LYS A 57 -1.81 9.73 2.29
CA LYS A 57 -2.94 8.98 1.75
C LYS A 57 -3.80 9.95 0.95
N ALA A 58 -3.93 9.70 -0.35
CA ALA A 58 -4.95 10.37 -1.15
C ALA A 58 -6.29 10.12 -0.44
N ARG A 59 -6.98 11.20 -0.09
CA ARG A 59 -8.34 11.10 0.44
C ARG A 59 -9.15 10.40 -0.66
N SER A 60 -9.61 9.19 -0.35
CA SER A 60 -10.62 8.45 -1.10
C SER A 60 -11.77 9.36 -1.50
#